data_AF-A0AA36C3E7-F1
#
_entry.id   AF-A0AA36C3E7-F1
#
_cell.length_a   1.000
_cell.length_b   1.000
_cell.length_c   1.000
_cell.angle_alpha   90.00
_cell.angle_beta   90.00
_cell.angle_gamma   90.00
#
_symmetry.space_group_name_H-M   'P 1'
#
loop_
_entity.id
_entity.type
_entity.pdbx_description
1 polymer ?
#
loop_
_entity_poly.entity_id
_entity_poly.type
_entity_poly.pdbx_seq_one_letter_code
_entity_poly.pdbx_strand_id
1 'polypeptide(L)'
;MVKADATPAQAAAVAVRNDELVKHCTKALPELAEGIREFWSSVSDPAAFHLQDGQQFKATFSGDLFPAHWENVVSTAGLYIDTIVLPCPILKIAPLFEALPAKQVVELFIKHVLNAMTYRDIALAEIEPPLVVVSPNPRDMNDEDRELLAEQSRPLSCDHGGYLFGRDFESVEHLVEFCEELSSIEAVLGELKGADRLVINTDWGRDARAQLVRAMKDGATPGLNPAIAGNHVLHACLGRMPQALASQQCANHFGGTPFIGAETSWKYFNWMLDYQGGVVERPIDDRKSMHVMRALSAEADKNLEWLGNVPPETVLNIRKAGLAEELRSLLGQGVSELIKVRPENYFRTADQVVENLGRAFAAHQASLKDARNKKLKLYGIDVASCLAAGTIGVAGALTGNVALGALGGVLGMVGLPNLKDIRTKYKDLHAEQIARANSPTGLLFKHIL
;
A
#
# COMPACT_ATOMS: atom_id res chain seq x y z
N MET A 1 -19.19 3.91 -15.81
CA MET A 1 -17.81 3.81 -15.26
C MET A 1 -16.91 3.10 -16.26
N VAL A 2 -16.92 1.75 -16.36
CA VAL A 2 -16.04 0.97 -17.26
C VAL A 2 -16.09 1.41 -18.73
N LYS A 3 -17.29 1.56 -19.32
CA LYS A 3 -17.44 2.00 -20.73
C LYS A 3 -16.93 3.44 -20.99
N ALA A 4 -16.80 4.24 -19.95
CA ALA A 4 -16.45 5.67 -20.04
C ALA A 4 -15.05 5.96 -19.48
N ASP A 5 -14.28 4.92 -19.14
CA ASP A 5 -12.96 5.03 -18.50
C ASP A 5 -12.92 5.99 -17.30
N ALA A 6 -14.02 6.03 -16.56
CA ALA A 6 -14.19 6.94 -15.42
C ALA A 6 -13.76 6.27 -14.12
N THR A 7 -13.16 7.03 -13.21
CA THR A 7 -12.78 6.53 -11.88
C THR A 7 -13.98 6.44 -10.94
N PRO A 8 -13.92 5.64 -9.85
CA PRO A 8 -14.93 5.61 -8.80
C PRO A 8 -15.30 7.01 -8.26
N ALA A 9 -14.31 7.89 -8.08
CA ALA A 9 -14.55 9.26 -7.60
C ALA A 9 -15.30 10.10 -8.64
N GLN A 10 -14.92 10.01 -9.92
CA GLN A 10 -15.62 10.72 -11.00
C GLN A 10 -17.07 10.22 -11.15
N ALA A 11 -17.29 8.91 -11.05
CA ALA A 11 -18.62 8.31 -11.10
C ALA A 11 -19.50 8.80 -9.93
N ALA A 12 -18.95 8.83 -8.71
CA ALA A 12 -19.65 9.35 -7.53
C ALA A 12 -20.04 10.83 -7.69
N ALA A 13 -19.09 11.68 -8.10
CA ALA A 13 -19.30 13.11 -8.31
C ALA A 13 -20.36 13.42 -9.39
N VAL A 14 -20.53 12.55 -10.38
CA VAL A 14 -21.61 12.65 -11.37
C VAL A 14 -22.94 12.15 -10.79
N ALA A 15 -22.93 11.01 -10.07
CA ALA A 15 -24.14 10.40 -9.54
C ALA A 15 -24.89 11.34 -8.57
N VAL A 16 -24.16 12.02 -7.69
CA VAL A 16 -24.75 12.94 -6.70
C VAL A 16 -25.27 14.25 -7.28
N ARG A 17 -25.21 14.45 -8.60
CA ARG A 17 -25.91 15.54 -9.29
C ARG A 17 -27.40 15.25 -9.46
N ASN A 18 -27.82 13.99 -9.27
CA ASN A 18 -29.22 13.61 -9.26
C ASN A 18 -29.78 13.66 -7.83
N ASP A 19 -30.58 14.67 -7.53
CA ASP A 19 -31.15 14.87 -6.18
C ASP A 19 -32.12 13.76 -5.76
N GLU A 20 -32.80 13.11 -6.71
CA GLU A 20 -33.67 11.97 -6.43
C GLU A 20 -32.85 10.75 -5.97
N LEU A 21 -31.71 10.49 -6.63
CA LEU A 21 -30.76 9.45 -6.22
C LEU A 21 -30.24 9.75 -4.81
N VAL A 22 -29.79 10.98 -4.54
CA VAL A 22 -29.30 11.37 -3.21
C VAL A 22 -30.38 11.12 -2.16
N LYS A 23 -31.61 11.57 -2.41
CA LYS A 23 -32.73 11.37 -1.48
C LYS A 23 -33.06 9.90 -1.24
N HIS A 24 -33.04 9.06 -2.28
CA HIS A 24 -33.26 7.62 -2.13
C HIS A 24 -32.14 6.93 -1.35
N CYS A 25 -30.87 7.21 -1.69
CA CYS A 25 -29.72 6.66 -1.00
C CYS A 25 -29.72 7.06 0.48
N THR A 26 -29.90 8.35 0.81
CA THR A 26 -29.92 8.82 2.20
C THR A 26 -30.97 8.11 3.05
N LYS A 27 -32.13 7.75 2.49
CA LYS A 27 -33.16 6.99 3.20
C LYS A 27 -32.80 5.52 3.42
N ALA A 28 -32.15 4.89 2.44
CA ALA A 28 -31.84 3.46 2.47
C ALA A 28 -30.51 3.14 3.19
N LEU A 29 -29.58 4.09 3.26
CA LEU A 29 -28.24 3.89 3.81
C LEU A 29 -28.23 3.38 5.26
N PRO A 30 -29.05 3.89 6.20
CA PRO A 30 -29.08 3.38 7.57
C PRO A 30 -29.47 1.90 7.63
N GLU A 31 -30.52 1.49 6.90
CA GLU A 31 -30.98 0.10 6.85
C GLU A 31 -29.91 -0.82 6.21
N LEU A 32 -29.25 -0.36 5.14
CA LEU A 32 -28.15 -1.08 4.53
C LEU A 32 -26.98 -1.26 5.52
N ALA A 33 -26.59 -0.21 6.24
CA ALA A 33 -25.51 -0.29 7.21
C ALA A 33 -25.83 -1.27 8.35
N GLU A 34 -27.08 -1.29 8.82
CA GLU A 34 -27.52 -2.24 9.84
C GLU A 34 -27.48 -3.68 9.34
N GLY A 35 -27.99 -3.96 8.13
CA GLY A 35 -27.91 -5.30 7.56
C GLY A 35 -26.47 -5.79 7.33
N ILE A 36 -25.56 -4.88 6.95
CA ILE A 36 -24.13 -5.18 6.84
C ILE A 36 -23.50 -5.42 8.22
N ARG A 37 -23.91 -4.67 9.24
CA ARG A 37 -23.46 -4.88 10.62
C ARG A 37 -23.92 -6.24 11.14
N GLU A 38 -25.18 -6.60 10.94
CA GLU A 38 -25.72 -7.92 11.32
C GLU A 38 -24.94 -9.07 10.66
N PHE A 39 -24.67 -8.94 9.35
CA PHE A 39 -23.82 -9.89 8.63
C PHE A 39 -22.46 -10.02 9.32
N TRP A 40 -21.75 -8.91 9.55
CA TRP A 40 -20.42 -8.94 10.15
C TRP A 40 -20.42 -9.46 11.58
N SER A 41 -21.43 -9.14 12.40
CA SER A 41 -21.55 -9.65 13.77
C SER A 41 -21.59 -11.18 13.83
N SER A 42 -21.99 -11.85 12.75
CA SER A 42 -22.01 -13.32 12.68
C SER A 42 -20.70 -13.96 12.19
N VAL A 43 -19.79 -13.19 11.55
CA VAL A 43 -18.61 -13.74 10.86
C VAL A 43 -17.28 -13.04 11.17
N SER A 44 -17.29 -11.84 11.76
CA SER A 44 -16.08 -11.03 12.00
C SER A 44 -15.10 -11.73 12.93
N ASP A 45 -15.59 -12.33 14.00
CA ASP A 45 -14.73 -12.99 15.00
C ASP A 45 -14.06 -14.23 14.43
N PRO A 46 -14.78 -15.19 13.79
CA PRO A 46 -14.12 -16.29 13.08
C PRO A 46 -13.10 -15.80 12.04
N ALA A 47 -13.43 -14.77 11.26
CA ALA A 47 -12.51 -14.22 10.27
C ALA A 47 -11.24 -13.63 10.93
N ALA A 48 -11.41 -12.93 12.05
CA ALA A 48 -10.30 -12.38 12.83
C ALA A 48 -9.43 -13.49 13.42
N PHE A 49 -10.01 -14.55 14.01
CA PHE A 49 -9.24 -15.68 14.54
C PHE A 49 -8.42 -16.39 13.46
N HIS A 50 -9.01 -16.64 12.28
CA HIS A 50 -8.27 -17.21 11.15
C HIS A 50 -7.11 -16.31 10.70
N LEU A 51 -7.31 -15.00 10.71
CA LEU A 51 -6.24 -14.04 10.41
C LEU A 51 -5.18 -14.04 11.52
N GLN A 52 -5.55 -14.07 12.79
CA GLN A 52 -4.63 -14.05 13.93
C GLN A 52 -3.74 -15.30 13.97
N ASP A 53 -4.33 -16.49 13.83
CA ASP A 53 -3.62 -17.79 13.88
C ASP A 53 -2.68 -18.01 12.68
N GLY A 54 -3.00 -17.34 11.57
CA GLY A 54 -2.25 -17.41 10.34
C GLY A 54 -0.81 -16.90 10.47
N GLN A 55 0.15 -17.69 9.95
CA GLN A 55 1.59 -17.36 9.94
C GLN A 55 1.98 -16.35 8.85
N GLN A 56 1.02 -15.96 8.01
CA GLN A 56 1.25 -15.05 6.91
C GLN A 56 1.49 -13.62 7.39
N PHE A 57 2.30 -12.86 6.65
CA PHE A 57 2.47 -11.44 6.88
C PHE A 57 1.18 -10.70 6.54
N LYS A 58 0.66 -9.96 7.53
CA LYS A 58 -0.61 -9.25 7.43
C LYS A 58 -0.37 -7.76 7.50
N ALA A 59 -1.10 -7.02 6.68
CA ALA A 59 -1.17 -5.58 6.81
C ALA A 59 -2.61 -5.09 6.81
N THR A 60 -2.90 -4.09 7.65
CA THR A 60 -4.23 -3.51 7.78
C THR A 60 -4.24 -2.13 7.17
N PHE A 61 -5.05 -1.91 6.14
CA PHE A 61 -5.16 -0.57 5.55
C PHE A 61 -5.69 0.42 6.59
N SER A 62 -5.07 1.59 6.66
CA SER A 62 -5.35 2.61 7.66
C SER A 62 -4.97 4.01 7.16
N GLY A 63 -5.42 5.03 7.89
CA GLY A 63 -5.10 6.43 7.60
C GLY A 63 -6.05 7.15 6.64
N ASP A 64 -7.03 6.45 6.07
CA ASP A 64 -8.16 6.98 5.29
C ASP A 64 -9.39 6.04 5.42
N LEU A 65 -10.54 6.41 4.86
CA LEU A 65 -11.79 5.62 4.91
C LEU A 65 -11.69 4.30 4.14
N PHE A 66 -10.96 4.31 3.04
CA PHE A 66 -10.67 3.16 2.18
C PHE A 66 -9.49 3.55 1.28
N PRO A 67 -8.76 2.61 0.65
CA PRO A 67 -7.75 2.96 -0.36
C PRO A 67 -8.23 4.00 -1.35
N ALA A 68 -7.30 4.80 -1.88
CA ALA A 68 -7.60 5.70 -2.98
C ALA A 68 -7.91 4.90 -4.25
N HIS A 69 -8.53 5.55 -5.25
CA HIS A 69 -8.88 4.87 -6.50
C HIS A 69 -7.76 4.84 -7.53
N TRP A 70 -6.77 5.73 -7.38
CA TRP A 70 -5.57 5.77 -8.22
C TRP A 70 -4.44 4.90 -7.67
N GLU A 71 -4.59 4.37 -6.45
CA GLU A 71 -3.62 3.51 -5.80
C GLU A 71 -4.27 2.16 -5.49
N ASN A 72 -3.81 1.10 -6.13
CA ASN A 72 -4.15 -0.25 -5.71
C ASN A 72 -3.12 -0.74 -4.69
N VAL A 73 -3.55 -0.93 -3.45
CA VAL A 73 -2.66 -1.31 -2.35
C VAL A 73 -2.02 -2.69 -2.54
N VAL A 74 -2.63 -3.53 -3.37
CA VAL A 74 -2.05 -4.83 -3.74
C VAL A 74 -0.81 -4.65 -4.61
N SER A 75 -0.84 -3.70 -5.53
CA SER A 75 0.26 -3.40 -6.44
C SER A 75 1.52 -2.91 -5.71
N THR A 76 1.35 -2.28 -4.55
CA THR A 76 2.44 -1.80 -3.70
C THR A 76 2.74 -2.80 -2.58
N ALA A 77 1.87 -2.89 -1.57
CA ALA A 77 2.09 -3.69 -0.38
C ALA A 77 2.07 -5.20 -0.63
N GLY A 78 1.28 -5.68 -1.61
CA GLY A 78 1.11 -7.11 -1.91
C GLY A 78 2.37 -7.80 -2.42
N LEU A 79 3.39 -7.04 -2.83
CA LEU A 79 4.71 -7.55 -3.20
C LEU A 79 5.47 -8.15 -2.00
N TYR A 80 5.19 -7.68 -0.79
CA TYR A 80 5.85 -8.13 0.43
C TYR A 80 4.88 -8.84 1.39
N ILE A 81 3.68 -8.29 1.53
CA ILE A 81 2.63 -8.73 2.45
C ILE A 81 1.78 -9.81 1.81
N ASP A 82 1.52 -10.88 2.55
CA ASP A 82 0.71 -12.01 2.10
C ASP A 82 -0.79 -11.69 2.06
N THR A 83 -1.30 -11.01 3.09
CA THR A 83 -2.72 -10.65 3.20
C THR A 83 -2.89 -9.19 3.60
N ILE A 84 -3.64 -8.44 2.79
CA ILE A 84 -4.02 -7.07 3.09
C ILE A 84 -5.47 -7.06 3.58
N VAL A 85 -5.68 -6.58 4.80
CA VAL A 85 -7.01 -6.39 5.39
C VAL A 85 -7.48 -4.98 5.06
N LEU A 86 -8.58 -4.89 4.30
CA LEU A 86 -9.25 -3.64 3.95
C LEU A 86 -10.45 -3.42 4.88
N PRO A 87 -10.71 -2.18 5.34
CA PRO A 87 -11.88 -1.91 6.16
C PRO A 87 -13.16 -2.11 5.35
N CYS A 88 -14.25 -2.49 6.02
CA CYS A 88 -15.57 -2.41 5.40
C CYS A 88 -15.93 -0.94 5.11
N PRO A 89 -16.05 -0.50 3.84
CA PRO A 89 -16.26 0.92 3.53
C PRO A 89 -17.63 1.42 4.03
N ILE A 90 -18.63 0.54 4.11
CA ILE A 90 -19.99 0.90 4.54
C ILE A 90 -19.99 1.22 6.04
N LEU A 91 -19.48 0.29 6.87
CA LEU A 91 -19.40 0.51 8.32
C LEU A 91 -18.45 1.66 8.68
N LYS A 92 -17.40 1.90 7.87
CA LYS A 92 -16.51 3.04 8.06
C LYS A 92 -17.17 4.40 7.85
N ILE A 93 -18.11 4.49 6.90
CA ILE A 93 -18.80 5.73 6.55
C ILE A 93 -20.08 5.92 7.37
N ALA A 94 -20.65 4.85 7.93
CA ALA A 94 -21.89 4.90 8.70
C ALA A 94 -21.94 6.00 9.78
N PRO A 95 -20.89 6.26 10.59
CA PRO A 95 -20.89 7.34 11.58
C PRO A 95 -21.02 8.74 10.96
N LEU A 96 -20.69 8.90 9.67
CA LEU A 96 -20.75 10.17 8.97
C LEU A 96 -22.14 10.49 8.43
N PHE A 97 -23.08 9.53 8.47
CA PHE A 97 -24.42 9.70 7.89
C PHE A 97 -25.19 10.87 8.52
N GLU A 98 -25.01 11.08 9.82
CA GLU A 98 -25.65 12.16 10.58
C GLU A 98 -24.74 13.38 10.74
N ALA A 99 -23.42 13.20 10.61
CA ALA A 99 -22.43 14.26 10.84
C ALA A 99 -22.16 15.13 9.59
N LEU A 100 -22.42 14.62 8.39
CA LEU A 100 -22.13 15.31 7.13
C LEU A 100 -23.38 15.59 6.29
N PRO A 101 -23.35 16.59 5.37
CA PRO A 101 -24.43 16.82 4.44
C PRO A 101 -24.75 15.59 3.58
N ALA A 102 -26.04 15.30 3.37
CA ALA A 102 -26.53 14.12 2.66
C ALA A 102 -25.82 13.87 1.31
N LYS A 103 -25.59 14.92 0.53
CA LYS A 103 -24.90 14.82 -0.76
C LYS A 103 -23.46 14.30 -0.62
N GLN A 104 -22.72 14.79 0.39
CA GLN A 104 -21.35 14.35 0.66
C GLN A 104 -21.32 12.91 1.16
N VAL A 105 -22.25 12.51 2.02
CA VAL A 105 -22.39 11.13 2.49
C VAL A 105 -22.63 10.17 1.32
N VAL A 106 -23.58 10.49 0.45
CA VAL A 106 -23.88 9.65 -0.72
C VAL A 106 -22.70 9.60 -1.70
N GLU A 107 -21.97 10.71 -1.87
CA GLU A 107 -20.76 10.73 -2.71
C GLU A 107 -19.67 9.81 -2.16
N LEU A 108 -19.38 9.91 -0.85
CA LEU A 108 -18.42 9.04 -0.17
C LEU A 108 -18.83 7.57 -0.26
N PHE A 109 -20.11 7.26 -0.01
CA PHE A 109 -20.64 5.91 -0.11
C PHE A 109 -20.42 5.33 -1.51
N ILE A 110 -20.87 6.03 -2.57
CA ILE A 110 -20.73 5.55 -3.94
C ILE A 110 -19.25 5.40 -4.30
N LYS A 111 -18.41 6.39 -3.99
CA LYS A 111 -16.98 6.38 -4.27
C LYS A 111 -16.30 5.14 -3.66
N HIS A 112 -16.51 4.89 -2.37
CA HIS A 112 -15.77 3.87 -1.64
C HIS A 112 -16.33 2.46 -1.87
N VAL A 113 -17.65 2.30 -2.09
CA VAL A 113 -18.22 1.02 -2.51
C VAL A 113 -17.74 0.63 -3.91
N LEU A 114 -17.76 1.57 -4.87
CA LEU A 114 -17.21 1.31 -6.21
C LEU A 114 -15.71 1.01 -6.16
N ASN A 115 -14.97 1.67 -5.27
CA ASN A 115 -13.55 1.35 -5.10
C ASN A 115 -13.34 -0.05 -4.49
N ALA A 116 -14.14 -0.47 -3.51
CA ALA A 116 -14.06 -1.84 -2.99
C ALA A 116 -14.33 -2.88 -4.08
N MET A 117 -15.25 -2.59 -5.02
CA MET A 117 -15.54 -3.48 -6.15
C MET A 117 -14.36 -3.67 -7.11
N THR A 118 -13.38 -2.77 -7.15
CA THR A 118 -12.16 -2.96 -7.97
C THR A 118 -11.24 -4.04 -7.41
N TYR A 119 -11.44 -4.45 -6.15
CA TYR A 119 -10.68 -5.55 -5.51
C TYR A 119 -11.36 -6.91 -5.68
N ARG A 120 -12.56 -6.98 -6.27
CA ARG A 120 -13.38 -8.19 -6.34
C ARG A 120 -12.61 -9.41 -6.86
N ASP A 121 -11.95 -9.28 -8.01
CA ASP A 121 -11.30 -10.41 -8.67
C ASP A 121 -10.09 -10.92 -7.87
N ILE A 122 -9.42 -10.02 -7.14
CA ILE A 122 -8.29 -10.36 -6.27
C ILE A 122 -8.78 -11.01 -4.97
N ALA A 123 -9.82 -10.44 -4.35
CA ALA A 123 -10.39 -10.94 -3.11
C ALA A 123 -11.08 -12.30 -3.28
N LEU A 124 -11.60 -12.60 -4.47
CA LEU A 124 -12.20 -13.89 -4.82
C LEU A 124 -11.21 -14.86 -5.47
N ALA A 125 -9.93 -14.50 -5.57
CA ALA A 125 -8.94 -15.40 -6.14
C ALA A 125 -8.71 -16.61 -5.22
N GLU A 126 -8.74 -17.81 -5.78
CA GLU A 126 -8.47 -19.06 -5.07
C GLU A 126 -6.97 -19.22 -4.83
N ILE A 127 -6.45 -18.51 -3.83
CA ILE A 127 -5.08 -18.62 -3.34
C ILE A 127 -5.07 -18.66 -1.81
N GLU A 128 -4.08 -19.35 -1.25
CA GLU A 128 -3.91 -19.46 0.19
C GLU A 128 -2.47 -19.05 0.58
N PRO A 129 -2.31 -18.07 1.49
CA PRO A 129 -3.34 -17.22 2.09
C PRO A 129 -3.99 -16.23 1.09
N PRO A 130 -5.19 -15.70 1.37
CA PRO A 130 -5.84 -14.71 0.50
C PRO A 130 -5.05 -13.40 0.44
N LEU A 131 -4.94 -12.80 -0.76
CA LEU A 131 -4.18 -11.55 -0.93
C LEU A 131 -4.88 -10.34 -0.33
N VAL A 132 -6.22 -10.33 -0.39
CA VAL A 132 -7.06 -9.25 0.14
C VAL A 132 -8.23 -9.86 0.89
N VAL A 133 -8.47 -9.33 2.09
CA VAL A 133 -9.66 -9.64 2.89
C VAL A 133 -10.34 -8.31 3.23
N VAL A 134 -11.64 -8.20 2.99
CA VAL A 134 -12.43 -7.10 3.53
C VAL A 134 -12.93 -7.54 4.89
N SER A 135 -12.60 -6.80 5.94
CA SER A 135 -13.09 -7.05 7.30
C SER A 135 -13.27 -5.70 8.00
N PRO A 136 -14.37 -5.47 8.75
CA PRO A 136 -14.51 -4.25 9.52
C PRO A 136 -13.40 -4.15 10.57
N ASN A 137 -12.99 -2.92 10.88
CA ASN A 137 -12.29 -2.72 12.14
C ASN A 137 -13.30 -3.08 13.25
N PRO A 138 -12.91 -3.85 14.28
CA PRO A 138 -13.80 -4.15 15.40
C PRO A 138 -14.49 -2.91 15.95
N ARG A 139 -13.79 -1.75 15.94
CA ARG A 139 -14.34 -0.48 16.42
C ARG A 139 -15.44 0.12 15.54
N ASP A 140 -15.53 -0.27 14.28
CA ASP A 140 -16.60 0.22 13.40
C ASP A 140 -17.92 -0.59 13.59
N MET A 141 -17.91 -1.64 14.43
CA MET A 141 -19.05 -2.54 14.63
C MET A 141 -20.15 -1.96 15.51
N ASN A 142 -19.80 -1.22 16.57
CA ASN A 142 -20.76 -0.62 17.50
C ASN A 142 -20.28 0.74 18.00
N ASP A 143 -21.13 1.48 18.72
CA ASP A 143 -20.81 2.81 19.22
C ASP A 143 -19.95 2.75 20.49
N GLU A 144 -20.15 1.77 21.38
CA GLU A 144 -19.39 1.58 22.62
C GLU A 144 -17.88 1.44 22.36
N ASP A 145 -17.51 0.68 21.34
CA ASP A 145 -16.13 0.50 20.92
C ASP A 145 -15.50 1.79 20.38
N ARG A 146 -16.29 2.65 19.73
CA ARG A 146 -15.82 3.97 19.25
C ARG A 146 -15.63 4.93 20.41
N GLU A 147 -16.54 4.92 21.38
CA GLU A 147 -16.42 5.68 22.61
C GLU A 147 -15.18 5.26 23.40
N LEU A 148 -14.91 3.96 23.49
CA LEU A 148 -13.70 3.45 24.14
C LEU A 148 -12.42 3.90 23.43
N LEU A 149 -12.39 3.88 22.09
CA LEU A 149 -11.26 4.42 21.31
C LEU A 149 -11.07 5.92 21.59
N ALA A 150 -12.17 6.68 21.60
CA ALA A 150 -12.14 8.12 21.89
C ALA A 150 -11.55 8.36 23.28
N GLU A 151 -12.02 7.64 24.31
CA GLU A 151 -11.50 7.70 25.67
C GLU A 151 -10.01 7.38 25.75
N GLN A 152 -9.58 6.25 25.15
CA GLN A 152 -8.18 5.82 25.14
C GLN A 152 -7.26 6.80 24.41
N SER A 153 -7.80 7.57 23.46
CA SER A 153 -7.04 8.57 22.69
C SER A 153 -6.91 9.94 23.37
N ARG A 154 -7.66 10.19 24.46
CA ARG A 154 -7.64 11.49 25.16
C ARG A 154 -6.24 11.87 25.66
N PRO A 155 -5.48 10.99 26.36
CA PRO A 155 -4.12 11.33 26.80
C PRO A 155 -3.19 11.65 25.62
N LEU A 156 -3.25 10.88 24.54
CA LEU A 156 -2.43 11.11 23.34
C LEU A 156 -2.75 12.45 22.66
N SER A 157 -4.02 12.87 22.70
CA SER A 157 -4.44 14.18 22.20
C SER A 157 -3.89 15.31 23.06
N CYS A 158 -3.90 15.14 24.38
CA CYS A 158 -3.26 16.06 25.33
C CYS A 158 -1.74 16.10 25.14
N ASP A 159 -1.07 14.96 24.97
CA ASP A 159 0.38 14.88 24.73
C ASP A 159 0.75 15.59 23.42
N HIS A 160 -0.05 15.41 22.37
CA HIS A 160 0.16 16.11 21.11
C HIS A 160 -0.03 17.61 21.27
N GLY A 161 -1.13 18.05 21.87
CA GLY A 161 -1.36 19.47 22.19
C GLY A 161 -0.23 20.04 23.05
N GLY A 162 0.23 19.27 24.03
CA GLY A 162 1.28 19.69 24.95
C GLY A 162 2.63 19.85 24.28
N TYR A 163 2.97 18.96 23.34
CA TYR A 163 4.12 19.15 22.47
C TYR A 163 4.00 20.42 21.61
N LEU A 164 2.83 20.65 20.99
CA LEU A 164 2.61 21.79 20.12
C LEU A 164 2.77 23.12 20.87
N PHE A 165 2.25 23.22 22.08
CA PHE A 165 2.22 24.48 22.84
C PHE A 165 3.30 24.57 23.95
N GLY A 166 4.06 23.50 24.19
CA GLY A 166 5.05 23.44 25.26
C GLY A 166 4.43 23.56 26.65
N ARG A 167 3.26 22.96 26.86
CA ARG A 167 2.45 23.03 28.09
C ARG A 167 1.85 21.66 28.40
N ASP A 168 1.57 21.38 29.67
CA ASP A 168 0.87 20.14 30.03
C ASP A 168 -0.64 20.39 30.09
N PHE A 169 -1.43 19.51 29.47
CA PHE A 169 -2.88 19.55 29.50
C PHE A 169 -3.43 18.39 30.35
N GLU A 170 -4.00 18.71 31.51
CA GLU A 170 -4.59 17.73 32.43
C GLU A 170 -5.76 16.95 31.84
N SER A 171 -6.46 17.51 30.85
CA SER A 171 -7.61 16.88 30.19
C SER A 171 -7.84 17.45 28.79
N VAL A 172 -8.68 16.75 28.02
CA VAL A 172 -9.11 17.24 26.70
C VAL A 172 -9.93 18.53 26.86
N GLU A 173 -10.72 18.66 27.91
CA GLU A 173 -11.49 19.87 28.21
C GLU A 173 -10.58 21.08 28.40
N HIS A 174 -9.48 20.93 29.16
CA HIS A 174 -8.49 21.98 29.31
C HIS A 174 -7.82 22.34 27.97
N LEU A 175 -7.53 21.35 27.11
CA LEU A 175 -7.01 21.60 25.77
C LEU A 175 -8.02 22.33 24.87
N VAL A 176 -9.31 21.98 24.96
CA VAL A 176 -10.40 22.65 24.23
C VAL A 176 -10.50 24.11 24.65
N GLU A 177 -10.64 24.37 25.95
CA GLU A 177 -10.73 25.73 26.51
C GLU A 177 -9.54 26.59 26.06
N PHE A 178 -8.32 26.05 26.16
CA PHE A 178 -7.12 26.74 25.69
C PHE A 178 -7.15 27.04 24.19
N CYS A 179 -7.55 26.09 23.35
CA CYS A 179 -7.62 26.29 21.90
C CYS A 179 -8.70 27.32 21.51
N GLU A 180 -9.80 27.39 22.24
CA GLU A 180 -10.90 28.33 21.97
C GLU A 180 -10.49 29.79 22.17
N GLU A 181 -9.55 30.07 23.09
CA GLU A 181 -9.01 31.41 23.32
C GLU A 181 -8.14 31.91 22.16
N LEU A 182 -7.60 31.01 21.34
CA LEU A 182 -6.70 31.31 20.21
C LEU A 182 -7.50 31.67 18.94
N SER A 183 -8.18 32.81 19.00
CA SER A 183 -9.11 33.27 17.95
C SER A 183 -8.49 33.52 16.57
N SER A 184 -7.18 33.77 16.48
CA SER A 184 -6.50 34.12 15.22
C SER A 184 -5.23 33.30 14.98
N ILE A 185 -4.80 33.24 13.72
CA ILE A 185 -3.55 32.57 13.33
C ILE A 185 -2.36 33.14 14.10
N GLU A 186 -2.31 34.47 14.31
CA GLU A 186 -1.23 35.09 15.10
C GLU A 186 -1.25 34.64 16.56
N ALA A 187 -2.43 34.48 17.15
CA ALA A 187 -2.56 33.98 18.53
C ALA A 187 -2.02 32.54 18.63
N VAL A 188 -2.40 31.66 17.69
CA VAL A 188 -1.88 30.29 17.64
C VAL A 188 -0.36 30.29 17.48
N LEU A 189 0.19 31.05 16.53
CA LEU A 189 1.63 31.08 16.26
C LEU A 189 2.44 31.67 17.42
N GLY A 190 1.87 32.60 18.20
CA GLY A 190 2.52 33.15 19.40
C GLY A 190 2.71 32.12 20.52
N GLU A 191 1.75 31.19 20.65
CA GLU A 191 1.80 30.12 21.64
C GLU A 191 2.54 28.86 21.16
N LEU A 192 2.63 28.64 19.84
CA LEU A 192 3.22 27.44 19.26
C LEU A 192 4.73 27.32 19.56
N LYS A 193 5.13 26.19 20.17
CA LYS A 193 6.52 25.81 20.45
C LYS A 193 6.99 24.64 19.58
N GLY A 194 6.11 23.68 19.31
CA GLY A 194 6.37 22.48 18.51
C GLY A 194 5.86 22.60 17.07
N ALA A 195 6.26 23.66 16.36
CA ALA A 195 5.72 23.95 15.02
C ALA A 195 5.99 22.86 13.97
N ASP A 196 7.01 22.03 14.17
CA ASP A 196 7.37 20.90 13.31
C ASP A 196 6.33 19.78 13.30
N ARG A 197 5.48 19.71 14.33
CA ARG A 197 4.38 18.72 14.42
C ARG A 197 2.99 19.29 14.14
N LEU A 198 2.87 20.58 13.78
CA LEU A 198 1.59 21.13 13.31
C LEU A 198 1.44 20.90 11.80
N VAL A 199 0.83 19.75 11.42
CA VAL A 199 0.61 19.38 10.02
C VAL A 199 -0.82 18.92 9.83
N ILE A 200 -1.68 19.73 9.21
CA ILE A 200 -3.08 19.36 8.95
C ILE A 200 -3.18 18.52 7.67
N ASN A 201 -2.44 18.93 6.64
CA ASN A 201 -2.25 18.18 5.39
C ASN A 201 -0.87 18.48 4.80
N THR A 202 -0.07 17.45 4.55
CA THR A 202 1.27 17.56 3.97
C THR A 202 1.34 18.25 2.61
N ASP A 203 0.25 18.25 1.85
CA ASP A 203 0.17 18.91 0.54
C ASP A 203 0.10 20.44 0.65
N TRP A 204 -0.19 20.97 1.85
CA TRP A 204 -0.28 22.40 2.11
C TRP A 204 1.07 23.04 2.49
N GLY A 205 2.16 22.27 2.41
CA GLY A 205 3.51 22.69 2.77
C GLY A 205 3.87 22.37 4.22
N ARG A 206 5.09 22.75 4.65
CA ARG A 206 5.59 22.45 6.01
C ARG A 206 5.44 23.60 7.01
N ASP A 207 5.02 24.76 6.54
CA ASP A 207 4.93 25.96 7.37
C ASP A 207 3.61 25.99 8.15
N ALA A 208 3.69 26.20 9.46
CA ALA A 208 2.53 26.22 10.38
C ALA A 208 1.50 27.30 9.99
N ARG A 209 1.95 28.47 9.56
CA ARG A 209 1.04 29.54 9.10
C ARG A 209 0.31 29.11 7.83
N ALA A 210 1.02 28.54 6.84
CA ALA A 210 0.40 28.04 5.61
C ALA A 210 -0.68 26.97 5.88
N GLN A 211 -0.41 26.04 6.80
CA GLN A 211 -1.36 25.02 7.26
C GLN A 211 -2.65 25.66 7.81
N LEU A 212 -2.52 26.61 8.74
CA LEU A 212 -3.66 27.28 9.39
C LEU A 212 -4.45 28.16 8.42
N VAL A 213 -3.76 28.92 7.55
CA VAL A 213 -4.42 29.73 6.52
C VAL A 213 -5.28 28.87 5.61
N ARG A 214 -4.81 27.67 5.26
CA ARG A 214 -5.56 26.77 4.39
C ARG A 214 -6.72 26.10 5.13
N ALA A 215 -6.48 25.60 6.35
CA ALA A 215 -7.52 24.99 7.19
C ALA A 215 -8.71 25.93 7.44
N MET A 216 -8.43 27.19 7.76
CA MET A 216 -9.48 28.20 7.97
C MET A 216 -10.29 28.51 6.70
N LYS A 217 -9.72 28.34 5.51
CA LYS A 217 -10.43 28.56 4.23
C LYS A 217 -11.27 27.35 3.83
N ASP A 218 -10.73 26.15 4.01
CA ASP A 218 -11.38 24.92 3.55
C ASP A 218 -12.55 24.53 4.48
N GLY A 219 -12.50 24.94 5.75
CA GLY A 219 -13.66 25.03 6.64
C GLY A 219 -14.21 23.70 7.18
N ALA A 220 -14.70 23.78 8.42
CA ALA A 220 -15.52 22.84 9.17
C ALA A 220 -14.86 21.53 9.65
N THR A 221 -14.43 21.56 10.91
CA THR A 221 -14.55 20.41 11.79
C THR A 221 -15.97 20.39 12.36
N PRO A 222 -16.74 19.29 12.22
CA PRO A 222 -18.06 19.18 12.83
C PRO A 222 -18.01 19.51 14.32
N GLY A 223 -18.94 20.36 14.79
CA GLY A 223 -19.05 20.74 16.20
C GLY A 223 -18.10 21.84 16.69
N LEU A 224 -17.16 22.32 15.87
CA LEU A 224 -16.26 23.43 16.24
C LEU A 224 -16.54 24.70 15.43
N ASN A 225 -16.34 25.87 16.04
CA ASN A 225 -16.45 27.14 15.33
C ASN A 225 -15.27 27.30 14.35
N PRO A 226 -15.50 27.28 13.02
CA PRO A 226 -14.42 27.32 12.03
C PRO A 226 -13.71 28.68 11.94
N ALA A 227 -14.29 29.73 12.54
CA ALA A 227 -13.69 31.07 12.56
C ALA A 227 -12.56 31.21 13.60
N ILE A 228 -12.48 30.30 14.59
CA ILE A 228 -11.45 30.29 15.63
C ILE A 228 -10.24 29.49 15.12
N ALA A 229 -9.07 30.11 15.02
CA ALA A 229 -7.87 29.46 14.49
C ALA A 229 -7.43 28.25 15.35
N GLY A 230 -7.50 28.36 16.68
CA GLY A 230 -7.14 27.27 17.58
C GLY A 230 -7.99 26.01 17.41
N ASN A 231 -9.24 26.14 16.98
CA ASN A 231 -10.10 24.97 16.70
C ASN A 231 -9.57 24.10 15.55
N HIS A 232 -8.78 24.67 14.62
CA HIS A 232 -8.14 23.88 13.57
C HIS A 232 -6.94 23.08 14.10
N VAL A 233 -6.26 23.58 15.13
CA VAL A 233 -5.22 22.82 15.85
C VAL A 233 -5.87 21.73 16.69
N LEU A 234 -6.93 22.07 17.43
CA LEU A 234 -7.71 21.14 18.23
C LEU A 234 -8.22 19.97 17.38
N HIS A 235 -8.73 20.25 16.18
CA HIS A 235 -9.13 19.22 15.23
C HIS A 235 -7.99 18.26 14.86
N ALA A 236 -6.78 18.78 14.68
CA ALA A 236 -5.63 17.95 14.38
C ALA A 236 -5.30 17.02 15.58
N CYS A 237 -5.36 17.53 16.80
CA CYS A 237 -5.18 16.73 18.02
C CYS A 237 -6.27 15.65 18.16
N LEU A 238 -7.54 16.07 18.20
CA LEU A 238 -8.68 15.20 18.50
C LEU A 238 -9.12 14.33 17.31
N GLY A 239 -8.67 14.61 16.10
CA GLY A 239 -8.99 13.82 14.91
C GLY A 239 -7.88 12.81 14.57
N ARG A 240 -6.62 13.24 14.58
CA ARG A 240 -5.51 12.42 14.06
C ARG A 240 -4.91 11.46 15.08
N MET A 241 -4.90 11.81 16.37
CA MET A 241 -4.41 10.90 17.42
C MET A 241 -5.30 9.66 17.59
N PRO A 242 -6.65 9.78 17.67
CA PRO A 242 -7.50 8.60 17.66
C PRO A 242 -7.37 7.79 16.37
N GLN A 243 -7.19 8.44 15.21
CA GLN A 243 -6.97 7.73 13.94
C GLN A 243 -5.67 6.89 13.97
N ALA A 244 -4.58 7.46 14.49
CA ALA A 244 -3.32 6.75 14.67
C ALA A 244 -3.46 5.55 15.63
N LEU A 245 -4.16 5.75 16.75
CA LEU A 245 -4.41 4.70 17.73
C LEU A 245 -5.28 3.58 17.14
N ALA A 246 -6.34 3.93 16.40
CA ALA A 246 -7.18 2.97 15.71
C ALA A 246 -6.38 2.13 14.70
N SER A 247 -5.41 2.74 14.02
CA SER A 247 -4.53 2.06 13.07
C SER A 247 -3.65 1.03 13.80
N GLN A 248 -3.09 1.39 14.96
CA GLN A 248 -2.33 0.47 15.81
C GLN A 248 -3.19 -0.69 16.33
N GLN A 249 -4.37 -0.38 16.87
CA GLN A 249 -5.28 -1.38 17.45
C GLN A 249 -5.80 -2.35 16.39
N CYS A 250 -6.15 -1.87 15.20
CA CYS A 250 -6.57 -2.71 14.07
C CYS A 250 -5.46 -3.68 13.65
N ALA A 251 -4.24 -3.16 13.49
CA ALA A 251 -3.08 -3.97 13.15
C ALA A 251 -2.81 -5.05 14.20
N ASN A 252 -2.83 -4.69 15.48
CA ASN A 252 -2.66 -5.64 16.57
C ASN A 252 -3.78 -6.69 16.60
N HIS A 253 -5.03 -6.27 16.36
CA HIS A 253 -6.18 -7.17 16.35
C HIS A 253 -6.05 -8.26 15.28
N PHE A 254 -5.52 -7.95 14.10
CA PHE A 254 -5.30 -8.96 13.05
C PHE A 254 -3.90 -9.60 13.08
N GLY A 255 -3.08 -9.31 14.11
CA GLY A 255 -1.71 -9.81 14.23
C GLY A 255 -0.81 -9.37 13.07
N GLY A 256 -0.92 -8.13 12.63
CA GLY A 256 -0.17 -7.58 11.51
C GLY A 256 0.35 -6.17 11.75
N THR A 257 0.69 -5.48 10.66
CA THR A 257 1.23 -4.11 10.69
C THR A 257 0.27 -3.11 10.05
N PRO A 258 0.20 -1.85 10.50
CA PRO A 258 -0.63 -0.84 9.83
C PRO A 258 -0.01 -0.46 8.48
N PHE A 259 -0.85 -0.46 7.44
CA PHE A 259 -0.52 0.09 6.13
C PHE A 259 -1.12 1.47 5.99
N ILE A 260 -0.27 2.50 6.09
CA ILE A 260 -0.69 3.89 6.05
C ILE A 260 -0.02 4.55 4.83
N GLY A 261 -0.79 4.74 3.76
CA GLY A 261 -0.31 5.39 2.53
C GLY A 261 -0.24 6.91 2.64
N ALA A 262 -1.19 7.52 3.37
CA ALA A 262 -1.25 8.97 3.52
C ALA A 262 -0.11 9.50 4.40
N GLU A 263 0.74 10.36 3.85
CA GLU A 263 1.92 10.91 4.54
C GLU A 263 1.56 11.66 5.83
N THR A 264 0.45 12.40 5.81
CA THR A 264 -0.04 13.09 7.01
C THR A 264 -0.37 12.09 8.11
N SER A 265 -1.16 11.06 7.81
CA SER A 265 -1.54 10.02 8.79
C SER A 265 -0.33 9.24 9.31
N TRP A 266 0.69 9.01 8.46
CA TRP A 266 1.93 8.36 8.86
C TRP A 266 2.74 9.18 9.87
N LYS A 267 2.78 10.51 9.72
CA LYS A 267 3.45 11.38 10.69
C LYS A 267 2.78 11.31 12.07
N TYR A 268 1.46 11.42 12.11
CA TYR A 268 0.70 11.29 13.36
C TYR A 268 0.87 9.92 14.00
N PHE A 269 0.93 8.85 13.20
CA PHE A 269 1.23 7.53 13.71
C PHE A 269 2.60 7.45 14.41
N ASN A 270 3.66 8.01 13.80
CA ASN A 270 4.98 8.04 14.46
C ASN A 270 4.99 8.93 15.70
N TRP A 271 4.36 10.10 15.66
CA TRP A 271 4.29 10.97 16.82
C TRP A 271 3.56 10.33 17.98
N MET A 272 2.47 9.60 17.71
CA MET A 272 1.77 8.80 18.70
C MET A 272 2.70 7.74 19.30
N LEU A 273 3.48 7.02 18.49
CA LEU A 273 4.45 6.05 18.99
C LEU A 273 5.51 6.71 19.88
N ASP A 274 6.00 7.91 19.51
CA ASP A 274 6.93 8.68 20.33
C ASP A 274 6.32 9.02 21.70
N TYR A 275 5.05 9.46 21.73
CA TYR A 275 4.35 9.81 22.97
C TYR A 275 4.09 8.59 23.86
N GLN A 276 3.86 7.42 23.25
CA GLN A 276 3.78 6.14 23.97
C GLN A 276 5.15 5.62 24.46
N GLY A 277 6.22 6.42 24.31
CA GLY A 277 7.57 6.07 24.75
C GLY A 277 8.37 5.24 23.76
N GLY A 278 7.95 5.14 22.49
CA GLY A 278 8.67 4.49 21.39
C GLY A 278 8.80 2.96 21.48
N VAL A 279 8.38 2.34 22.58
CA VAL A 279 8.55 0.90 22.85
C VAL A 279 7.20 0.20 22.80
N VAL A 280 6.57 0.18 21.62
CA VAL A 280 5.61 -0.90 21.36
C VAL A 280 6.44 -2.13 21.07
N GLU A 281 6.52 -3.06 22.03
CA GLU A 281 7.09 -4.38 21.79
C GLU A 281 6.30 -5.03 20.66
N ARG A 282 6.98 -5.21 19.52
CA ARG A 282 6.45 -5.91 18.35
C ARG A 282 7.45 -6.99 17.99
N PRO A 283 6.98 -8.16 17.53
CA PRO A 283 7.83 -9.12 16.86
C PRO A 283 8.75 -8.45 15.84
N ILE A 284 10.00 -8.89 15.77
CA ILE A 284 11.01 -8.28 14.88
C ILE A 284 10.55 -8.29 13.42
N ASP A 285 9.81 -9.32 13.02
CA ASP A 285 9.31 -9.47 11.65
C ASP A 285 8.16 -8.50 11.35
N ASP A 286 7.34 -8.14 12.33
CA ASP A 286 6.30 -7.10 12.17
C ASP A 286 6.94 -5.73 12.00
N ARG A 287 7.99 -5.43 12.77
CA ARG A 287 8.78 -4.20 12.61
C ARG A 287 9.41 -4.17 11.23
N LYS A 288 10.09 -5.24 10.82
CA LYS A 288 10.67 -5.35 9.48
C LYS A 288 9.62 -5.12 8.38
N SER A 289 8.45 -5.73 8.51
CA SER A 289 7.33 -5.57 7.59
C SER A 289 6.89 -4.11 7.51
N MET A 290 6.73 -3.44 8.66
CA MET A 290 6.39 -2.01 8.72
C MET A 290 7.42 -1.13 7.98
N HIS A 291 8.72 -1.39 8.16
CA HIS A 291 9.78 -0.65 7.46
C HIS A 291 9.75 -0.87 5.95
N VAL A 292 9.58 -2.11 5.49
CA VAL A 292 9.52 -2.41 4.06
C VAL A 292 8.26 -1.83 3.43
N MET A 293 7.11 -1.97 4.08
CA MET A 293 5.86 -1.38 3.60
C MET A 293 5.92 0.13 3.51
N ARG A 294 6.51 0.76 4.53
CA ARG A 294 6.72 2.20 4.51
C ARG A 294 7.64 2.61 3.36
N ALA A 295 8.70 1.86 3.08
CA ALA A 295 9.55 2.10 1.93
C ALA A 295 8.77 2.03 0.61
N LEU A 296 8.00 0.94 0.41
CA LEU A 296 7.22 0.73 -0.81
C LEU A 296 6.19 1.84 -1.04
N SER A 297 5.54 2.33 0.01
CA SER A 297 4.58 3.43 -0.08
C SER A 297 5.25 4.80 -0.25
N ALA A 298 6.28 5.11 0.55
CA ALA A 298 6.92 6.43 0.54
C ALA A 298 7.75 6.72 -0.72
N GLU A 299 8.18 5.66 -1.40
CA GLU A 299 8.99 5.73 -2.62
C GLU A 299 8.19 5.46 -3.90
N ALA A 300 6.91 5.08 -3.79
CA ALA A 300 6.03 4.78 -4.92
C ALA A 300 5.96 5.92 -5.93
N ASP A 301 5.90 7.18 -5.48
CA ASP A 301 5.84 8.36 -6.37
C ASP A 301 7.21 9.05 -6.57
N LYS A 302 8.31 8.35 -6.25
CA LYS A 302 9.68 8.91 -6.34
C LYS A 302 10.64 7.95 -7.04
N ASN A 303 11.27 7.07 -6.26
CA ASN A 303 12.28 6.14 -6.77
C ASN A 303 11.66 4.86 -7.36
N LEU A 304 10.37 4.62 -7.12
CA LEU A 304 9.64 3.42 -7.51
C LEU A 304 8.34 3.73 -8.26
N GLU A 305 8.32 4.77 -9.11
CA GLU A 305 7.15 5.20 -9.92
C GLU A 305 6.49 4.05 -10.71
N TRP A 306 7.28 3.05 -11.09
CA TRP A 306 6.78 1.85 -11.78
C TRP A 306 5.88 0.97 -10.89
N LEU A 307 5.95 1.06 -9.55
CA LEU A 307 5.11 0.28 -8.64
C LEU A 307 3.62 0.60 -8.81
N GLY A 308 3.28 1.87 -9.04
CA GLY A 308 1.89 2.26 -9.32
C GLY A 308 1.36 1.65 -10.62
N ASN A 309 2.25 1.30 -11.54
CA ASN A 309 1.91 0.67 -12.82
C ASN A 309 1.86 -0.85 -12.77
N VAL A 310 2.26 -1.50 -11.67
CA VAL A 310 2.18 -2.96 -11.54
C VAL A 310 0.71 -3.37 -11.45
N PRO A 311 0.16 -4.13 -12.40
CA PRO A 311 -1.21 -4.59 -12.30
C PRO A 311 -1.34 -5.59 -11.13
N PRO A 312 -2.42 -5.54 -10.33
CA PRO A 312 -2.62 -6.48 -9.24
C PRO A 312 -2.58 -7.96 -9.66
N GLU A 313 -2.96 -8.25 -10.92
CA GLU A 313 -2.86 -9.58 -11.51
C GLU A 313 -1.41 -10.08 -11.58
N THR A 314 -0.44 -9.17 -11.71
CA THR A 314 0.99 -9.53 -11.66
C THR A 314 1.37 -10.01 -10.27
N VAL A 315 0.89 -9.34 -9.22
CA VAL A 315 1.09 -9.76 -7.83
C VAL A 315 0.41 -11.11 -7.61
N LEU A 316 -0.81 -11.30 -8.11
CA LEU A 316 -1.50 -12.59 -8.05
C LEU A 316 -0.72 -13.70 -8.76
N ASN A 317 -0.09 -13.42 -9.90
CA ASN A 317 0.73 -14.39 -10.63
C ASN A 317 2.00 -14.77 -9.85
N ILE A 318 2.64 -13.80 -9.19
CA ILE A 318 3.78 -14.05 -8.29
C ILE A 318 3.35 -15.00 -7.16
N ARG A 319 2.15 -14.78 -6.58
CA ARG A 319 1.57 -15.64 -5.54
C ARG A 319 1.34 -17.06 -6.03
N LYS A 320 0.62 -17.22 -7.15
CA LYS A 320 0.31 -18.53 -7.75
C LYS A 320 1.56 -19.31 -8.17
N ALA A 321 2.63 -18.61 -8.53
CA ALA A 321 3.91 -19.22 -8.89
C ALA A 321 4.78 -19.61 -7.68
N GLY A 322 4.37 -19.29 -6.43
CA GLY A 322 5.15 -19.58 -5.22
C GLY A 322 6.39 -18.70 -5.06
N LEU A 323 6.41 -17.53 -5.71
CA LEU A 323 7.59 -16.65 -5.80
C LEU A 323 7.62 -15.53 -4.74
N ALA A 324 6.62 -15.49 -3.86
CA ALA A 324 6.47 -14.43 -2.86
C ALA A 324 7.62 -14.40 -1.84
N GLU A 325 8.10 -15.57 -1.39
CA GLU A 325 9.20 -15.64 -0.41
C GLU A 325 10.53 -15.14 -0.99
N GLU A 326 10.81 -15.44 -2.27
CA GLU A 326 11.98 -14.93 -2.97
C GLU A 326 11.93 -13.39 -3.04
N LEU A 327 10.78 -12.84 -3.42
CA LEU A 327 10.58 -11.40 -3.50
C LEU A 327 10.68 -10.72 -2.13
N ARG A 328 10.13 -11.34 -1.08
CA ARG A 328 10.24 -10.88 0.30
C ARG A 328 11.68 -10.86 0.80
N SER A 329 12.42 -11.94 0.54
CA SER A 329 13.83 -12.04 0.91
C SER A 329 14.66 -10.95 0.24
N LEU A 330 14.42 -10.71 -1.05
CA LEU A 330 15.03 -9.63 -1.82
C LEU A 330 14.73 -8.26 -1.20
N LEU A 331 13.45 -7.94 -0.97
CA LEU A 331 13.04 -6.65 -0.42
C LEU A 331 13.57 -6.42 1.00
N GLY A 332 13.51 -7.45 1.84
CA GLY A 332 13.88 -7.38 3.25
C GLY A 332 15.36 -7.55 3.55
N GLN A 333 16.23 -7.70 2.54
CA GLN A 333 17.66 -7.93 2.75
C GLN A 333 18.32 -6.70 3.41
N GLY A 334 19.02 -6.91 4.54
CA GLY A 334 19.75 -5.86 5.26
C GLY A 334 18.90 -4.90 6.10
N VAL A 335 17.56 -5.01 6.02
CA VAL A 335 16.63 -4.13 6.74
C VAL A 335 16.69 -4.38 8.25
N SER A 336 16.76 -5.64 8.68
CA SER A 336 16.77 -6.02 10.10
C SER A 336 17.97 -5.45 10.87
N GLU A 337 19.12 -5.36 10.21
CA GLU A 337 20.37 -4.81 10.73
C GLU A 337 20.25 -3.30 10.97
N LEU A 338 19.61 -2.59 10.04
CA LEU A 338 19.35 -1.15 10.17
C LEU A 338 18.36 -0.86 11.30
N ILE A 339 17.30 -1.68 11.44
CA ILE A 339 16.32 -1.56 12.52
C ILE A 339 16.99 -1.74 13.89
N LYS A 340 17.93 -2.69 14.03
CA LYS A 340 18.66 -2.92 15.28
C LYS A 340 19.50 -1.71 15.70
N VAL A 341 20.04 -0.96 14.74
CA VAL A 341 20.85 0.24 15.01
C VAL A 341 19.95 1.43 15.37
N ARG A 342 18.88 1.65 14.60
CA ARG A 342 18.00 2.80 14.78
C ARG A 342 16.57 2.47 14.32
N PRO A 343 15.71 1.93 15.20
CA PRO A 343 14.39 1.39 14.83
C PRO A 343 13.42 2.45 14.31
N GLU A 344 13.61 3.72 14.62
CA GLU A 344 12.77 4.82 14.17
C GLU A 344 13.20 5.40 12.80
N ASN A 345 14.29 4.90 12.21
CA ASN A 345 14.87 5.46 10.99
C ASN A 345 14.33 4.82 9.71
N TYR A 346 13.09 5.17 9.37
CA TYR A 346 12.43 4.68 8.16
C TYR A 346 13.08 5.12 6.85
N PHE A 347 13.81 6.25 6.84
CA PHE A 347 14.50 6.73 5.64
C PHE A 347 15.63 5.79 5.22
N ARG A 348 16.47 5.36 6.16
CA ARG A 348 17.59 4.44 5.84
C ARG A 348 17.10 3.07 5.41
N THR A 349 16.03 2.57 6.02
CA THR A 349 15.43 1.31 5.57
C THR A 349 14.78 1.45 4.19
N ALA A 350 14.23 2.62 3.86
CA ALA A 350 13.67 2.87 2.54
C ALA A 350 14.76 2.89 1.46
N ASP A 351 15.87 3.60 1.69
CA ASP A 351 17.05 3.58 0.81
C ASP A 351 17.50 2.13 0.55
N GLN A 352 17.59 1.31 1.61
CA GLN A 352 18.02 -0.08 1.49
C GLN A 352 17.07 -0.93 0.64
N VAL A 353 15.75 -0.76 0.79
CA VAL A 353 14.74 -1.47 -0.01
C VAL A 353 14.83 -1.07 -1.49
N VAL A 354 14.99 0.23 -1.77
CA VAL A 354 15.19 0.74 -3.14
C VAL A 354 16.47 0.19 -3.74
N GLU A 355 17.58 0.18 -2.99
CA GLU A 355 18.85 -0.42 -3.44
C GLU A 355 18.74 -1.92 -3.72
N ASN A 356 17.97 -2.66 -2.92
CA ASN A 356 17.74 -4.09 -3.14
C ASN A 356 17.04 -4.35 -4.48
N LEU A 357 15.98 -3.59 -4.77
CA LEU A 357 15.27 -3.64 -6.05
C LEU A 357 16.17 -3.21 -7.21
N GLY A 358 16.90 -2.10 -7.06
CA GLY A 358 17.82 -1.60 -8.07
C GLY A 358 18.91 -2.62 -8.42
N ARG A 359 19.52 -3.26 -7.41
CA ARG A 359 20.50 -4.34 -7.62
C ARG A 359 19.89 -5.55 -8.33
N ALA A 360 18.68 -5.95 -7.95
CA ALA A 360 17.99 -7.06 -8.60
C ALA A 360 17.67 -6.77 -10.06
N PHE A 361 17.15 -5.59 -10.39
CA PHE A 361 16.89 -5.19 -11.77
C PHE A 361 18.17 -5.05 -12.60
N ALA A 362 19.23 -4.48 -12.02
CA ALA A 362 20.53 -4.41 -12.69
C ALA A 362 21.10 -5.81 -12.98
N ALA A 363 21.00 -6.74 -12.01
CA ALA A 363 21.39 -8.13 -12.19
C ALA A 363 20.53 -8.83 -13.26
N HIS A 364 19.22 -8.59 -13.28
CA HIS A 364 18.31 -9.12 -14.29
C HIS A 364 18.65 -8.59 -15.69
N GLN A 365 18.88 -7.29 -15.83
CA GLN A 365 19.28 -6.66 -17.09
C GLN A 365 20.63 -7.19 -17.59
N ALA A 366 21.61 -7.35 -16.69
CA ALA A 366 22.90 -7.96 -17.01
C ALA A 366 22.72 -9.41 -17.47
N SER A 367 21.84 -10.17 -16.82
CA SER A 367 21.50 -11.55 -17.21
C SER A 367 20.82 -11.61 -18.59
N LEU A 368 19.92 -10.68 -18.91
CA LEU A 368 19.33 -10.57 -20.26
C LEU A 368 20.39 -10.26 -21.32
N LYS A 369 21.33 -9.36 -21.02
CA LYS A 369 22.44 -9.02 -21.91
C LYS A 369 23.38 -10.21 -22.12
N ASP A 370 23.75 -10.92 -21.06
CA ASP A 370 24.57 -12.13 -21.14
C ASP A 370 23.86 -13.22 -21.94
N ALA A 371 22.57 -13.42 -21.73
CA ALA A 371 21.79 -14.38 -22.51
C ALA A 371 21.67 -14.02 -23.99
N ARG A 372 21.51 -12.74 -24.33
CA ARG A 372 21.57 -12.26 -25.72
C ARG A 372 22.95 -12.53 -26.32
N ASN A 373 24.01 -12.25 -25.58
CA ASN A 373 25.38 -12.53 -26.01
C ASN A 373 25.64 -14.03 -26.18
N LYS A 374 25.16 -14.88 -25.27
CA LYS A 374 25.25 -16.35 -25.37
C LYS A 374 24.48 -16.90 -26.58
N LYS A 375 23.30 -16.33 -26.88
CA LYS A 375 22.56 -16.64 -28.12
C LYS A 375 23.33 -16.22 -29.37
N LEU A 376 23.95 -15.05 -29.35
CA LEU A 376 24.78 -14.55 -30.47
C LEU A 376 26.09 -15.34 -30.63
N LYS A 377 26.64 -15.89 -29.54
CA LYS A 377 27.93 -16.60 -29.49
C LYS A 377 27.81 -18.13 -29.42
N LEU A 378 26.71 -18.72 -29.90
CA LEU A 378 26.51 -20.18 -29.86
C LEU A 378 27.70 -20.90 -30.53
N TYR A 379 28.62 -21.37 -29.69
CA TYR A 379 29.88 -22.07 -30.02
C TYR A 379 30.96 -21.32 -30.82
N GLY A 380 31.25 -20.06 -30.49
CA GLY A 380 32.35 -19.32 -31.15
C GLY A 380 32.07 -18.97 -32.62
N ILE A 381 30.87 -19.26 -33.07
CA ILE A 381 30.33 -18.92 -34.38
C ILE A 381 29.36 -17.77 -34.14
N ASP A 382 29.65 -16.62 -34.74
CA ASP A 382 28.74 -15.48 -34.72
C ASP A 382 27.53 -15.84 -35.60
N VAL A 383 26.34 -15.92 -35.02
CA VAL A 383 25.11 -16.28 -35.77
C VAL A 383 24.86 -15.31 -36.93
N ALA A 384 25.31 -14.06 -36.81
CA ALA A 384 25.27 -13.09 -37.91
C ALA A 384 26.22 -13.47 -39.07
N SER A 385 27.38 -14.07 -38.77
CA SER A 385 28.33 -14.54 -39.78
C SER A 385 27.86 -15.80 -40.53
N CYS A 386 27.02 -16.64 -39.92
CA CYS A 386 26.37 -17.74 -40.62
C CYS A 386 25.30 -17.29 -41.63
N LEU A 387 24.63 -16.16 -41.37
CA LEU A 387 23.67 -15.57 -42.30
C LEU A 387 24.37 -14.97 -43.54
N ALA A 388 25.61 -14.51 -43.41
CA ALA A 388 26.42 -13.98 -44.51
C ALA A 388 27.07 -15.06 -45.39
N ALA A 389 27.25 -16.29 -44.87
CA ALA A 389 28.00 -17.36 -45.54
C ALA A 389 27.14 -18.44 -46.25
N GLY A 390 25.80 -18.34 -46.24
CA GLY A 390 24.96 -19.14 -47.13
C GLY A 390 24.97 -20.67 -46.90
N THR A 391 25.14 -21.14 -45.67
CA THR A 391 24.97 -22.58 -45.35
C THR A 391 23.58 -22.83 -44.75
N ILE A 392 22.63 -23.14 -45.63
CA ILE A 392 21.30 -23.66 -45.33
C ILE A 392 21.48 -25.01 -44.62
N GLY A 393 21.41 -25.02 -43.29
CA GLY A 393 21.48 -26.25 -42.49
C GLY A 393 21.18 -26.03 -41.01
N VAL A 394 21.58 -24.88 -40.45
CA VAL A 394 21.40 -24.62 -39.01
C VAL A 394 19.97 -24.13 -38.68
N ALA A 395 19.31 -23.42 -39.59
CA ALA A 395 17.93 -22.96 -39.39
C ALA A 395 16.90 -24.11 -39.37
N GLY A 396 17.07 -25.14 -40.22
CA GLY A 396 16.16 -26.29 -40.30
C GLY A 396 16.23 -27.21 -39.07
N ALA A 397 17.41 -27.31 -38.44
CA ALA A 397 17.59 -28.07 -37.21
C ALA A 397 17.00 -27.38 -35.96
N LEU A 398 16.83 -26.05 -35.99
CA LEU A 398 16.29 -25.24 -34.90
C LEU A 398 14.75 -25.10 -34.92
N THR A 399 14.10 -25.34 -36.07
CA THR A 399 12.63 -25.20 -36.23
C THR A 399 11.86 -26.52 -36.31
N GLY A 400 12.55 -27.67 -36.29
CA GLY A 400 11.91 -28.99 -36.22
C GLY A 400 11.36 -29.53 -37.54
N ASN A 401 11.83 -29.04 -38.68
CA ASN A 401 11.39 -29.56 -39.98
C ASN A 401 12.21 -30.81 -40.38
N VAL A 402 11.54 -31.97 -40.45
CA VAL A 402 12.14 -33.31 -40.63
C VAL A 402 12.81 -33.50 -42.01
N ALA A 403 12.47 -32.68 -43.00
CA ALA A 403 12.95 -32.83 -44.38
C ALA A 403 14.44 -32.48 -44.61
N LEU A 404 15.17 -32.02 -43.60
CA LEU A 404 16.59 -31.57 -43.75
C LEU A 404 17.55 -32.25 -42.74
N GLY A 405 17.22 -33.45 -42.27
CA GLY A 405 18.00 -34.19 -41.26
C GLY A 405 19.24 -34.94 -41.74
N ALA A 406 19.61 -34.86 -43.03
CA ALA A 406 20.69 -35.66 -43.61
C ALA A 406 21.96 -34.82 -43.80
N LEU A 407 22.72 -34.54 -42.73
CA LEU A 407 24.14 -34.12 -42.78
C LEU A 407 24.82 -34.08 -41.38
N GLY A 408 24.30 -34.81 -40.39
CA GLY A 408 24.77 -34.75 -39.00
C GLY A 408 26.08 -35.47 -38.68
N GLY A 409 26.73 -36.11 -39.67
CA GLY A 409 27.84 -37.03 -39.46
C GLY A 409 29.25 -36.42 -39.42
N VAL A 410 29.44 -35.15 -39.82
CA VAL A 410 30.80 -34.61 -40.07
C VAL A 410 31.34 -33.71 -38.94
N LEU A 411 30.47 -33.16 -38.09
CA LEU A 411 30.89 -32.18 -37.05
C LEU A 411 31.65 -32.81 -35.87
N GLY A 412 31.44 -34.10 -35.59
CA GLY A 412 32.10 -34.78 -34.46
C GLY A 412 33.60 -35.05 -34.65
N MET A 413 34.13 -34.95 -35.88
CA MET A 413 35.54 -35.30 -36.18
C MET A 413 36.55 -34.14 -36.01
N VAL A 414 36.09 -32.90 -35.74
CA VAL A 414 36.97 -31.70 -35.68
C VAL A 414 36.95 -31.03 -34.30
N GLY A 415 36.45 -31.71 -33.25
CA GLY A 415 36.31 -31.11 -31.92
C GLY A 415 35.22 -30.03 -31.83
N LEU A 416 34.36 -29.94 -32.86
CA LEU A 416 33.17 -29.11 -32.86
C LEU A 416 31.99 -29.86 -32.22
N PRO A 417 31.04 -29.16 -31.60
CA PRO A 417 29.92 -29.77 -30.89
C PRO A 417 28.99 -30.47 -31.88
N ASN A 418 28.50 -31.66 -31.51
CA ASN A 418 27.56 -32.37 -32.37
C ASN A 418 26.15 -31.72 -32.31
N LEU A 419 25.28 -32.05 -33.27
CA LEU A 419 23.91 -31.50 -33.34
C LEU A 419 23.06 -31.76 -32.08
N LYS A 420 23.33 -32.86 -31.37
CA LYS A 420 22.64 -33.19 -30.12
C LYS A 420 23.06 -32.22 -29.01
N ASP A 421 24.34 -31.86 -28.94
CA ASP A 421 24.87 -30.90 -27.96
C ASP A 421 24.33 -29.48 -28.22
N ILE A 422 24.23 -29.08 -29.49
CA ILE A 422 23.61 -27.80 -29.89
C ILE A 422 22.13 -27.76 -29.51
N ARG A 423 21.39 -28.85 -29.77
CA ARG A 423 19.98 -28.96 -29.40
C ARG A 423 19.78 -28.94 -27.88
N THR A 424 20.64 -29.61 -27.12
CA THR A 424 20.60 -29.60 -25.66
C THR A 424 20.89 -28.21 -25.12
N LYS A 425 21.99 -27.56 -25.55
CA LYS A 425 22.29 -26.18 -25.15
C LYS A 425 21.21 -25.18 -25.54
N TYR A 426 20.56 -25.35 -26.69
CA TYR A 426 19.43 -24.50 -27.07
C TYR A 426 18.24 -24.70 -26.11
N LYS A 427 17.92 -25.96 -25.76
CA LYS A 427 16.89 -26.27 -24.76
C LYS A 427 17.23 -25.68 -23.40
N ASP A 428 18.49 -25.78 -22.97
CA ASP A 428 18.96 -25.22 -21.68
C ASP A 428 18.87 -23.70 -21.68
N LEU A 429 19.35 -23.03 -22.74
CA LEU A 429 19.23 -21.57 -22.89
C LEU A 429 17.78 -21.10 -22.96
N HIS A 430 16.90 -21.88 -23.59
CA HIS A 430 15.47 -21.59 -23.65
C HIS A 430 14.80 -21.77 -22.28
N ALA A 431 15.13 -22.85 -21.57
CA ALA A 431 14.65 -23.11 -20.21
C ALA A 431 15.13 -22.03 -19.23
N GLU A 432 16.40 -21.62 -19.30
CA GLU A 432 16.92 -20.50 -18.50
C GLU A 432 16.21 -19.19 -18.83
N GLN A 433 15.87 -18.94 -20.10
CA GLN A 433 15.16 -17.73 -20.48
C GLN A 433 13.73 -17.72 -19.94
N ILE A 434 13.04 -18.86 -20.00
CA ILE A 434 11.71 -19.03 -19.39
C ILE A 434 11.80 -18.82 -17.87
N ALA A 435 12.77 -19.45 -17.21
CA ALA A 435 12.97 -19.30 -15.77
C ALA A 435 13.25 -17.84 -15.38
N ARG A 436 14.08 -17.13 -16.16
CA ARG A 436 14.37 -15.69 -15.96
C ARG A 436 13.14 -14.82 -16.18
N ALA A 437 12.36 -15.06 -17.23
CA ALA A 437 11.15 -14.29 -17.52
C ALA A 437 10.03 -14.51 -16.48
N ASN A 438 10.07 -15.66 -15.80
CA ASN A 438 9.12 -16.06 -14.78
C ASN A 438 9.61 -15.81 -13.35
N SER A 439 10.83 -15.31 -13.13
CA SER A 439 11.29 -14.96 -11.77
C SER A 439 10.54 -13.72 -11.25
N PRO A 440 10.50 -13.47 -9.93
CA PRO A 440 9.79 -12.30 -9.40
C PRO A 440 10.31 -11.00 -10.02
N THR A 441 11.64 -10.89 -10.18
CA THR A 441 12.26 -9.74 -10.84
C THR A 441 11.84 -9.65 -12.31
N GLY A 442 11.80 -10.77 -13.06
CA GLY A 442 11.39 -10.78 -14.47
C GLY A 442 9.91 -10.46 -14.69
N LEU A 443 9.04 -10.82 -13.74
CA LEU A 443 7.62 -10.46 -13.76
C LEU A 443 7.40 -8.97 -13.52
N LEU A 444 8.16 -8.37 -12.58
CA LEU A 444 8.08 -6.93 -12.28
C LEU A 444 8.76 -6.08 -13.37
N PHE A 445 9.89 -6.53 -13.92
CA PHE A 445 10.67 -5.80 -14.93
C PHE A 445 9.89 -5.50 -16.22
N LYS A 446 8.83 -6.27 -16.51
CA LYS A 446 7.93 -6.04 -17.65
C LYS A 446 7.18 -4.70 -17.58
N HIS A 447 7.05 -4.13 -16.39
CA HIS A 447 6.28 -2.90 -16.13
C HIS A 447 7.16 -1.67 -15.93
N ILE A 448 8.48 -1.82 -16.08
CA ILE A 448 9.47 -0.72 -15.96
C ILE A 448 9.77 -0.09 -17.34
N LEU A 449 9.48 -0.81 -18.43
CA LEU A 449 9.85 -0.44 -19.80
C LEU A 449 8.76 0.31 -20.56
#